data_AF-A0A1J9RFC6-F1
#
_entry.id   AF-A0A1J9RFC6-F1
#
_cell.length_a   1.000
_cell.length_b   1.000
_cell.length_c   1.000
_cell.angle_alpha   90.00
_cell.angle_beta   90.00
_cell.angle_gamma   90.00
#
_symmetry.space_group_name_H-M   'P 1'
#
loop_
_entity.id
_entity.type
_entity.pdbx_description
1 polymer ?
#
loop_
_entity_poly.entity_id
_entity_poly.type
_entity_poly.pdbx_seq_one_letter_code
_entity_poly.pdbx_strand_id
1 'polypeptide(L)'
;MLAHTSGLADENSLAGTAMATTVQVYYILNSSAPFRTHTGLLRKAHCFRSKNGWFFTSEESSFPEAQNLLLQYSCDDEDFLYAAACAQKASPAVRLAYQEIIKARGLEADFKEVCESRDAVIIDYLEFLKKEWSIFPEKYDRVHQHLHGKRNTGELREGLYDLRDCLRIITNNIETEIDQHPEHWRKALSATHSLAPADCLGRMEVLSRLFLKYKETIAPFDSLSWLIFLEERYRNELAEIEAKLTSFRERQNPSISILTETPTLYQSLLHLSLILLGSDTAIVRTVREDPVRVVSWQHADWERKCERADKFSDDDYEGLALALQDFSCFGNLQLTGALLKSQLKALMARLRALAHEIVGPIPTKDDRFSVTANIMTLCSSIGIFAITPLDDELHHKGDYAVILTESPLYRGKDITIDGTKDELNRILAYLELQCDPQKTWMHPMIGWL
;
A
#
# COMPACT_ATOMS: atom_id res chain seq x y z
N MET A 1 3.24 -71.42 7.00
CA MET A 1 1.79 -71.61 7.21
C MET A 1 1.25 -70.27 7.70
N LEU A 2 0.50 -69.56 6.84
CA LEU A 2 -0.45 -68.45 7.09
C LEU A 2 0.05 -67.27 7.96
N ALA A 3 0.38 -66.08 7.45
CA ALA A 3 -0.37 -65.08 6.67
C ALA A 3 -1.62 -64.51 7.37
N HIS A 4 -1.58 -63.23 7.77
CA HIS A 4 -2.59 -62.15 7.57
C HIS A 4 -2.20 -60.88 8.40
N THR A 5 -1.72 -59.79 7.77
CA THR A 5 -2.40 -58.49 7.40
C THR A 5 -2.74 -57.60 8.62
N SER A 6 -2.61 -56.26 8.69
CA SER A 6 -2.32 -55.10 7.81
C SER A 6 -2.39 -53.85 8.74
N GLY A 7 -1.54 -52.82 8.69
CA GLY A 7 -1.68 -51.60 7.85
C GLY A 7 -1.68 -50.29 8.69
N LEU A 8 -1.31 -49.17 8.04
CA LEU A 8 -1.30 -47.73 8.46
C LEU A 8 -0.05 -47.27 9.26
N ALA A 9 0.92 -46.52 8.71
CA ALA A 9 0.93 -45.19 8.07
C ALA A 9 0.90 -44.02 9.07
N ASP A 10 1.98 -43.22 9.00
CA ASP A 10 2.19 -41.81 9.38
C ASP A 10 1.90 -41.31 10.80
N GLU A 11 2.93 -40.69 11.41
CA GLU A 11 2.83 -39.29 11.85
C GLU A 11 4.23 -38.70 12.14
N ASN A 12 4.73 -37.96 11.14
CA ASN A 12 5.76 -36.94 11.31
C ASN A 12 5.20 -35.81 12.17
N SER A 13 5.68 -35.60 13.40
CA SER A 13 5.42 -34.34 14.12
C SER A 13 6.41 -33.27 13.63
N LEU A 14 6.05 -32.63 12.51
CA LEU A 14 6.62 -31.37 12.05
C LEU A 14 6.27 -30.27 13.07
N ALA A 15 7.21 -29.98 13.97
CA ALA A 15 7.23 -28.70 14.69
C ALA A 15 7.63 -27.62 13.67
N GLY A 16 6.64 -26.88 13.18
CA GLY A 16 6.84 -25.77 12.25
C GLY A 16 7.58 -24.62 12.94
N THR A 17 8.83 -24.38 12.54
CA THR A 17 9.59 -23.17 12.84
C THR A 17 9.00 -21.99 12.08
N ALA A 18 8.34 -21.08 12.82
CA ALA A 18 7.87 -19.79 12.31
C ALA A 18 9.06 -18.87 11.97
N MET A 19 9.04 -18.25 10.79
CA MET A 19 10.00 -17.21 10.41
C MET A 19 9.65 -15.92 11.15
N ALA A 20 10.63 -15.27 11.78
CA ALA A 20 10.39 -14.03 12.53
C ALA A 20 10.30 -12.83 11.57
N THR A 21 9.12 -12.24 11.46
CA THR A 21 8.89 -10.91 10.90
C THR A 21 9.68 -9.85 11.70
N THR A 22 10.38 -8.92 11.05
CA THR A 22 11.11 -7.83 11.74
C THR A 22 10.15 -6.92 12.51
N VAL A 23 8.90 -6.80 12.06
CA VAL A 23 7.82 -6.09 12.75
C VAL A 23 7.00 -7.09 13.55
N GLN A 24 6.80 -6.82 14.83
CA GLN A 24 6.06 -7.66 15.77
C GLN A 24 4.78 -6.95 16.25
N VAL A 25 3.78 -7.72 16.69
CA VAL A 25 2.54 -7.18 17.27
C VAL A 25 2.63 -7.23 18.80
N TYR A 26 2.43 -6.07 19.42
CA TYR A 26 2.46 -5.90 20.87
C TYR A 26 1.10 -5.51 21.42
N TYR A 27 0.83 -5.95 22.65
CA TYR A 27 -0.37 -5.64 23.40
C TYR A 27 -0.06 -5.05 24.78
N ILE A 28 -0.75 -3.98 25.16
CA ILE A 28 -0.69 -3.37 26.50
C ILE A 28 -2.12 -3.31 27.06
N LEU A 29 -2.34 -3.89 28.24
CA LEU A 29 -3.61 -3.76 28.95
C LEU A 29 -3.86 -2.31 29.39
N ASN A 30 -5.13 -1.87 29.32
CA ASN A 30 -5.52 -0.51 29.69
C ASN A 30 -5.20 -0.16 31.16
N SER A 31 -5.21 -1.15 32.07
CA SER A 31 -4.82 -0.97 33.48
C SER A 31 -3.33 -0.69 33.68
N SER A 32 -2.50 -0.95 32.67
CA SER A 32 -1.04 -0.83 32.69
C SER A 32 -0.54 0.40 31.92
N ALA A 33 -1.43 1.17 31.28
CA ALA A 33 -1.05 2.16 30.28
C ALA A 33 -0.45 3.45 30.89
N PRO A 34 0.80 3.84 30.57
CA PRO A 34 1.43 5.05 31.11
C PRO A 34 1.18 6.31 30.25
N PHE A 35 0.19 6.31 29.34
CA PHE A 35 0.06 7.31 28.27
C PHE A 35 -0.52 8.67 28.72
N ARG A 36 0.21 9.38 29.56
CA ARG A 36 0.35 10.83 29.44
C ARG A 36 1.76 11.07 28.90
N THR A 37 1.91 11.68 27.71
CA THR A 37 3.13 12.36 27.19
C THR A 37 4.06 11.74 26.12
N HIS A 38 3.80 10.58 25.49
CA HIS A 38 4.68 10.10 24.40
C HIS A 38 4.07 10.20 22.99
N THR A 39 4.14 11.39 22.42
CA THR A 39 3.77 11.72 21.02
C THR A 39 4.69 11.09 19.96
N GLY A 40 5.81 10.47 20.36
CA GLY A 40 6.80 9.87 19.44
C GLY A 40 6.36 8.57 18.76
N LEU A 41 5.45 7.81 19.38
CA LEU A 41 4.94 6.52 18.88
C LEU A 41 4.09 6.64 17.62
N LEU A 42 3.45 7.78 17.41
CA LEU A 42 2.43 7.99 16.38
C LEU A 42 3.00 8.15 14.96
N ARG A 43 4.34 8.14 14.79
CA ARG A 43 4.96 8.49 13.50
C ARG A 43 5.36 7.33 12.60
N LYS A 44 5.39 6.06 13.08
CA LYS A 44 5.82 4.92 12.24
C LYS A 44 5.12 3.57 12.49
N ALA A 45 4.30 3.43 13.54
CA ALA A 45 3.68 2.17 13.94
C ALA A 45 2.17 2.14 13.60
N HIS A 46 1.65 0.98 13.13
CA HIS A 46 0.20 0.75 13.17
C HIS A 46 -0.19 0.63 14.65
N CYS A 47 -1.26 1.32 15.02
CA CYS A 47 -1.75 1.32 16.39
C CYS A 47 -3.26 1.13 16.35
N PHE A 48 -3.83 0.43 17.31
CA PHE A 48 -5.26 0.22 17.47
C PHE A 48 -5.60 0.19 18.96
N ARG A 49 -6.69 0.86 19.33
CA ARG A 49 -7.16 0.88 20.72
C ARG A 49 -8.44 0.07 20.79
N SER A 50 -8.45 -0.97 21.61
CA SER A 50 -9.65 -1.71 21.94
C SER A 50 -10.19 -1.29 23.30
N LYS A 51 -11.30 -1.91 23.70
CA LYS A 51 -11.90 -1.74 25.03
C LYS A 51 -10.96 -2.21 26.14
N ASN A 52 -10.20 -3.29 25.91
CA ASN A 52 -9.40 -3.95 26.95
C ASN A 52 -7.92 -3.51 26.93
N GLY A 53 -7.41 -3.01 25.80
CA GLY A 53 -6.03 -2.57 25.72
C GLY A 53 -5.65 -1.89 24.39
N TRP A 54 -4.35 -1.78 24.19
CA TRP A 54 -3.74 -1.18 23.01
C TRP A 54 -2.94 -2.21 22.25
N PHE A 55 -3.15 -2.24 20.94
CA PHE A 55 -2.38 -3.01 19.99
C PHE A 55 -1.48 -2.05 19.22
N PHE A 56 -0.23 -2.42 19.02
CA PHE A 56 0.66 -1.67 18.14
C PHE A 56 1.72 -2.57 17.53
N THR A 57 2.26 -2.13 16.39
CA THR A 57 3.32 -2.86 15.70
C THR A 57 4.64 -2.10 15.76
N SER A 58 5.73 -2.81 16.02
CA SER A 58 7.08 -2.23 16.13
C SER A 58 8.14 -3.28 15.87
N GLU A 59 9.35 -2.86 15.50
CA GLU A 59 10.51 -3.74 15.42
C GLU A 59 11.04 -4.12 16.82
N GLU A 60 10.98 -3.16 17.76
CA GLU A 60 11.36 -3.37 19.16
C GLU A 60 10.28 -2.84 20.11
N SER A 61 10.09 -3.52 21.24
CA SER A 61 9.22 -3.01 22.31
C SER A 61 9.92 -1.87 23.06
N SER A 62 9.45 -0.64 22.87
CA SER A 62 9.90 0.49 23.70
C SER A 62 9.25 0.52 25.10
N PHE A 63 8.42 -0.48 25.44
CA PHE A 63 7.60 -0.52 26.65
C PHE A 63 7.83 -1.81 27.43
N PRO A 64 8.25 -1.74 28.71
CA PRO A 64 8.41 -2.91 29.57
C PRO A 64 7.11 -3.70 29.77
N GLU A 65 5.95 -3.02 29.75
CA GLU A 65 4.64 -3.63 29.96
C GLU A 65 4.01 -4.20 28.68
N ALA A 66 4.63 -3.96 27.52
CA ALA A 66 4.14 -4.46 26.24
C ALA A 66 4.46 -5.94 26.07
N GLN A 67 3.43 -6.72 25.82
CA GLN A 67 3.54 -8.15 25.60
C GLN A 67 3.62 -8.42 24.11
N ASN A 68 4.65 -9.13 23.67
CA ASN A 68 4.74 -9.61 22.30
C ASN A 68 3.74 -10.75 22.11
N LEU A 69 2.72 -10.56 21.27
CA LEU A 69 1.62 -11.50 21.09
C LEU A 69 2.03 -12.79 20.37
N LEU A 70 3.16 -12.80 19.65
CA LEU A 70 3.71 -14.00 19.05
C LEU A 70 4.37 -14.91 20.10
N LEU A 71 4.98 -14.32 21.12
CA LEU A 71 5.65 -15.06 22.21
C LEU A 71 4.71 -15.42 23.36
N GLN A 72 3.83 -14.48 23.71
CA GLN A 72 2.88 -14.63 24.81
C GLN A 72 1.56 -13.97 24.44
N TYR A 73 0.61 -14.80 24.04
CA TYR A 73 -0.72 -14.34 23.70
C TYR A 73 -1.59 -14.19 24.96
N SER A 74 -2.09 -12.99 25.20
CA SER A 74 -2.80 -12.64 26.45
C SER A 74 -3.97 -11.68 26.27
N CYS A 75 -4.30 -11.35 25.02
CA CYS A 75 -5.43 -10.50 24.69
C CYS A 75 -6.68 -11.32 24.37
N ASP A 76 -7.82 -10.63 24.32
CA ASP A 76 -9.08 -11.19 23.81
C ASP A 76 -8.99 -11.35 22.28
N ASP A 77 -9.50 -12.47 21.77
CA ASP A 77 -9.41 -12.82 20.35
C ASP A 77 -10.21 -11.85 19.47
N GLU A 78 -11.38 -11.38 19.93
CA GLU A 78 -12.23 -10.44 19.20
C GLU A 78 -11.52 -9.08 19.04
N ASP A 79 -10.98 -8.56 20.14
CA ASP A 79 -10.20 -7.31 20.15
C ASP A 79 -8.97 -7.38 19.23
N PHE A 80 -8.27 -8.52 19.23
CA PHE A 80 -7.13 -8.76 18.34
C PHE A 80 -7.54 -8.80 16.87
N LEU A 81 -8.63 -9.49 16.55
CA LEU A 81 -9.14 -9.59 15.18
C LEU A 81 -9.60 -8.23 14.64
N TYR A 82 -10.22 -7.37 15.46
CA TYR A 82 -10.51 -5.99 15.06
C TYR A 82 -9.25 -5.17 14.77
N ALA A 83 -8.21 -5.33 15.60
CA ALA A 83 -6.93 -4.66 15.38
C ALA A 83 -6.27 -5.11 14.06
N ALA A 84 -6.29 -6.43 13.81
CA ALA A 84 -5.79 -7.04 12.58
C ALA A 84 -6.59 -6.61 11.35
N ALA A 85 -7.91 -6.53 11.46
CA ALA A 85 -8.78 -6.08 10.39
C ALA A 85 -8.47 -4.61 10.04
N CYS A 86 -8.31 -3.73 11.04
CA CYS A 86 -7.87 -2.35 10.78
C CYS A 86 -6.48 -2.28 10.14
N ALA A 87 -5.60 -3.25 10.41
CA ALA A 87 -4.24 -3.32 9.88
C ALA A 87 -4.16 -3.75 8.41
N GLN A 88 -5.25 -4.20 7.77
CA GLN A 88 -5.21 -4.61 6.36
C GLN A 88 -4.82 -3.48 5.39
N LYS A 89 -5.01 -2.21 5.78
CA LYS A 89 -4.56 -1.02 5.03
C LYS A 89 -3.16 -0.52 5.44
N ALA A 90 -2.51 -1.19 6.39
CA ALA A 90 -1.16 -0.85 6.84
C ALA A 90 -0.09 -1.47 5.92
N SER A 91 1.19 -1.25 6.24
CA SER A 91 2.31 -1.79 5.46
C SER A 91 2.27 -3.34 5.41
N PRO A 92 2.85 -3.97 4.37
CA PRO A 92 2.89 -5.43 4.25
C PRO A 92 3.50 -6.12 5.47
N ALA A 93 4.57 -5.56 6.05
CA ALA A 93 5.20 -6.10 7.26
C ALA A 93 4.23 -6.17 8.45
N VAL A 94 3.42 -5.13 8.64
CA VAL A 94 2.39 -5.11 9.69
C VAL A 94 1.33 -6.17 9.44
N ARG A 95 0.85 -6.29 8.19
CA ARG A 95 -0.15 -7.30 7.82
C ARG A 95 0.36 -8.72 8.06
N LEU A 96 1.60 -9.00 7.67
CA LEU A 96 2.23 -10.31 7.86
C LEU A 96 2.36 -10.65 9.34
N ALA A 97 2.78 -9.68 10.18
CA ALA A 97 2.89 -9.88 11.62
C ALA A 97 1.55 -10.30 12.27
N TYR A 98 0.44 -9.67 11.87
CA TYR A 98 -0.90 -10.10 12.31
C TYR A 98 -1.28 -11.47 11.75
N GLN A 99 -1.01 -11.73 10.47
CA GLN A 99 -1.35 -13.01 9.82
C GLN A 99 -0.62 -14.21 10.43
N GLU A 100 0.62 -14.05 10.87
CA GLU A 100 1.40 -15.10 11.55
C GLU A 100 0.71 -15.53 12.84
N ILE A 101 0.25 -14.57 13.64
CA ILE A 101 -0.46 -14.85 14.89
C ILE A 101 -1.84 -15.47 14.60
N ILE A 102 -2.57 -14.97 13.61
CA ILE A 102 -3.88 -15.53 13.19
C ILE A 102 -3.74 -17.01 12.82
N LYS A 103 -2.74 -17.35 11.99
CA LYS A 103 -2.48 -18.74 11.57
C LYS A 103 -2.04 -19.62 12.72
N ALA A 104 -1.13 -19.13 13.57
CA ALA A 104 -0.66 -19.88 14.74
C ALA A 104 -1.81 -20.20 15.71
N ARG A 105 -2.87 -19.38 15.71
CA ARG A 105 -4.03 -19.51 16.59
C ARG A 105 -5.26 -20.16 15.95
N GLY A 106 -5.25 -20.44 14.65
CA GLY A 106 -6.39 -21.01 13.94
C GLY A 106 -7.58 -20.06 13.83
N LEU A 107 -7.34 -18.73 13.79
CA LEU A 107 -8.38 -17.69 13.78
C LEU A 107 -8.76 -17.22 12.37
N GLU A 108 -8.41 -17.96 11.31
CA GLU A 108 -8.58 -17.52 9.92
C GLU A 108 -10.05 -17.31 9.53
N ALA A 109 -10.94 -18.20 10.00
CA ALA A 109 -12.36 -18.12 9.71
C ALA A 109 -12.99 -16.89 10.40
N ASP A 110 -12.74 -16.72 11.70
CA ASP A 110 -13.24 -15.59 12.48
C ASP A 110 -12.66 -14.26 11.95
N PHE A 111 -11.39 -14.25 11.56
CA PHE A 111 -10.77 -13.07 10.93
C PHE A 111 -11.47 -12.69 9.63
N LYS A 112 -11.83 -13.67 8.81
CA LYS A 112 -12.55 -13.43 7.56
C LYS A 112 -13.92 -12.81 7.84
N GLU A 113 -14.68 -13.37 8.78
CA GLU A 113 -15.99 -12.84 9.20
C GLU A 113 -15.88 -11.40 9.72
N VAL A 114 -14.89 -11.11 10.56
CA VAL A 114 -14.63 -9.75 11.07
C VAL A 114 -14.27 -8.78 9.93
N CYS A 115 -13.51 -9.23 8.93
CA CYS A 115 -13.20 -8.40 7.75
C CYS A 115 -14.44 -8.13 6.88
N GLU A 116 -15.30 -9.13 6.69
CA GLU A 116 -16.57 -8.98 5.96
C GLU A 116 -17.50 -7.99 6.68
N SER A 117 -17.60 -8.09 8.01
CA SER A 117 -18.36 -7.15 8.85
C SER A 117 -17.81 -5.73 8.75
N ARG A 118 -16.48 -5.56 8.85
CA ARG A 118 -15.82 -4.27 8.66
C ARG A 118 -16.15 -3.67 7.28
N ASP A 119 -16.06 -4.48 6.23
CA ASP A 119 -16.27 -4.01 4.87
C ASP A 119 -17.71 -3.60 4.62
N ALA A 120 -18.69 -4.32 5.18
CA ALA A 120 -20.08 -3.92 5.16
C ALA A 120 -20.30 -2.56 5.84
N VAL A 121 -19.74 -2.36 7.04
CA VAL A 121 -19.81 -1.08 7.76
C VAL A 121 -19.16 0.06 6.99
N ILE A 122 -18.02 -0.18 6.32
CA ILE A 122 -17.36 0.82 5.48
C ILE A 122 -18.20 1.15 4.24
N ILE A 123 -18.81 0.16 3.59
CA ILE A 123 -19.68 0.37 2.43
C ILE A 123 -20.88 1.23 2.83
N ASP A 124 -21.60 0.86 3.88
CA ASP A 124 -22.76 1.61 4.37
C ASP A 124 -22.38 3.07 4.67
N TYR A 125 -21.23 3.27 5.31
CA TYR A 125 -20.69 4.60 5.58
C TYR A 125 -20.33 5.38 4.30
N LEU A 126 -19.69 4.75 3.31
CA LEU A 126 -19.36 5.40 2.04
C LEU A 126 -20.62 5.75 1.23
N GLU A 127 -21.66 4.91 1.27
CA GLU A 127 -22.96 5.21 0.66
C GLU A 127 -23.64 6.40 1.35
N PHE A 128 -23.58 6.44 2.68
CA PHE A 128 -24.00 7.60 3.46
C PHE A 128 -23.23 8.86 3.05
N LEU A 129 -21.90 8.83 2.99
CA LEU A 129 -21.07 9.96 2.57
C LEU A 129 -21.46 10.46 1.17
N LYS A 130 -21.65 9.54 0.22
CA LYS A 130 -22.08 9.85 -1.14
C LYS A 130 -23.41 10.59 -1.14
N LYS A 131 -24.37 10.10 -0.35
CA LYS A 131 -25.70 10.71 -0.22
C LYS A 131 -25.61 12.11 0.37
N GLU A 132 -24.86 12.31 1.45
CA GLU A 132 -24.68 13.64 2.06
C GLU A 132 -24.04 14.63 1.09
N TRP A 133 -23.00 14.22 0.38
CA TRP A 133 -22.35 15.06 -0.64
C TRP A 133 -23.24 15.36 -1.84
N SER A 134 -24.17 14.48 -2.21
CA SER A 134 -25.05 14.68 -3.37
C SER A 134 -25.99 15.89 -3.25
N ILE A 135 -26.16 16.44 -2.04
CA ILE A 135 -26.97 17.63 -1.77
C ILE A 135 -26.20 18.92 -2.15
N PHE A 136 -24.87 18.88 -2.12
CA PHE A 136 -24.03 20.06 -2.33
C PHE A 136 -24.06 20.62 -3.77
N PRO A 137 -24.00 19.82 -4.85
CA PRO A 137 -24.02 20.31 -6.22
C PRO A 137 -25.22 21.20 -6.55
N GLU A 138 -26.43 20.86 -6.10
CA GLU A 138 -27.63 21.67 -6.35
C GLU A 138 -27.52 23.07 -5.74
N LYS A 139 -26.96 23.17 -4.54
CA LYS A 139 -26.70 24.46 -3.89
C LYS A 139 -25.56 25.21 -4.55
N TYR A 140 -24.52 24.52 -5.00
CA TYR A 140 -23.41 25.11 -5.75
C TYR A 140 -23.87 25.73 -7.07
N ASP A 141 -24.65 24.99 -7.86
CA ASP A 141 -25.14 25.43 -9.16
C ASP A 141 -26.00 26.69 -9.05
N ARG A 142 -26.83 26.79 -8.00
CA ARG A 142 -27.59 28.01 -7.70
C ARG A 142 -26.65 29.21 -7.54
N VAL A 143 -25.62 29.12 -6.70
CA VAL A 143 -24.68 30.24 -6.48
C VAL A 143 -23.86 30.55 -7.72
N HIS A 144 -23.42 29.53 -8.45
CA HIS A 144 -22.67 29.67 -9.69
C HIS A 144 -23.48 30.43 -10.76
N GLN A 145 -24.77 30.10 -10.95
CA GLN A 145 -25.64 30.79 -11.90
C GLN A 145 -25.85 32.28 -11.58
N HIS A 146 -25.96 32.65 -10.30
CA HIS A 146 -26.12 34.06 -9.88
C HIS A 146 -24.87 34.91 -10.20
N LEU A 147 -23.69 34.30 -10.24
CA LEU A 147 -22.44 34.98 -10.58
C LEU A 147 -22.24 35.22 -12.08
N HIS A 148 -22.80 34.36 -12.93
CA HIS A 148 -22.83 34.55 -14.38
C HIS A 148 -23.96 35.49 -14.84
N GLY A 149 -24.97 35.72 -13.99
CA GLY A 149 -26.11 36.60 -14.25
C GLY A 149 -25.91 38.09 -13.91
N LYS A 150 -27.01 38.86 -13.87
CA LYS A 150 -26.99 40.24 -13.36
C LYS A 150 -26.62 40.23 -11.88
N ARG A 151 -25.54 40.92 -11.51
CA ARG A 151 -25.04 40.99 -10.13
C ARG A 151 -26.06 41.61 -9.17
N ASN A 152 -26.77 40.77 -8.43
CA ASN A 152 -27.47 41.15 -7.20
C ASN A 152 -26.62 40.71 -6.00
N THR A 153 -26.03 41.68 -5.29
CA THR A 153 -25.13 41.43 -4.15
C THR A 153 -25.85 40.83 -2.94
N GLY A 154 -27.16 41.06 -2.80
CA GLY A 154 -27.99 40.45 -1.75
C GLY A 154 -28.19 38.94 -1.96
N GLU A 155 -28.59 38.55 -3.17
CA GLU A 155 -28.81 37.14 -3.55
C GLU A 155 -27.51 36.33 -3.51
N LEU A 156 -26.38 36.92 -3.94
CA LEU A 156 -25.08 36.28 -3.83
C LEU A 156 -24.69 36.02 -2.36
N ARG A 157 -24.93 36.99 -1.48
CA ARG A 157 -24.65 36.86 -0.05
C ARG A 157 -25.47 35.74 0.57
N GLU A 158 -26.77 35.68 0.27
CA GLU A 158 -27.65 34.60 0.74
C GLU A 158 -27.18 33.23 0.23
N GLY A 159 -26.85 33.12 -1.06
CA GLY A 159 -26.32 31.89 -1.63
C GLY A 159 -25.01 31.38 -0.99
N LEU A 160 -24.11 32.29 -0.63
CA LEU A 160 -22.87 31.93 0.10
C LEU A 160 -23.16 31.42 1.51
N TYR A 161 -24.14 32.01 2.20
CA TYR A 161 -24.58 31.52 3.49
C TYR A 161 -25.22 30.12 3.38
N ASP A 162 -26.03 29.90 2.36
CA ASP A 162 -26.66 28.60 2.10
C ASP A 162 -25.65 27.49 1.82
N LEU A 163 -24.59 27.79 1.06
CA LEU A 163 -23.48 26.87 0.81
C LEU A 163 -22.70 26.53 2.08
N ARG A 164 -22.36 27.54 2.88
CA ARG A 164 -21.66 27.35 4.15
C ARG A 164 -22.49 26.52 5.11
N ASP A 165 -23.77 26.83 5.24
CA ASP A 165 -24.67 26.12 6.13
C ASP A 165 -24.90 24.68 5.65
N CYS A 166 -24.90 24.43 4.33
CA CYS A 166 -24.88 23.07 3.78
C CYS A 166 -23.63 22.28 4.20
N LEU A 167 -22.43 22.86 4.04
CA LEU A 167 -21.18 22.20 4.43
C LEU A 167 -21.12 21.91 5.93
N ARG A 168 -21.65 22.82 6.75
CA ARG A 168 -21.78 22.59 8.20
C ARG A 168 -22.71 21.42 8.51
N ILE A 169 -23.87 21.33 7.86
CA ILE A 169 -24.79 20.20 8.03
C ILE A 169 -24.12 18.89 7.62
N ILE A 170 -23.49 18.85 6.44
CA ILE A 170 -22.76 17.68 5.95
C ILE A 170 -21.68 17.27 6.96
N THR A 171 -20.83 18.21 7.41
CA THR A 171 -19.76 17.91 8.36
C THR A 171 -20.30 17.35 9.67
N ASN A 172 -21.33 17.98 10.25
CA ASN A 172 -21.95 17.51 11.49
C ASN A 172 -22.59 16.13 11.34
N ASN A 173 -23.27 15.88 10.21
CA ASN A 173 -23.90 14.59 9.92
C ASN A 173 -22.84 13.49 9.83
N ILE A 174 -21.69 13.78 9.21
CA ILE A 174 -20.58 12.82 9.10
C ILE A 174 -19.95 12.52 10.45
N GLU A 175 -19.66 13.55 11.26
CA GLU A 175 -19.14 13.35 12.62
C GLU A 175 -20.11 12.53 13.48
N THR A 176 -21.40 12.87 13.41
CA THR A 176 -22.47 12.15 14.12
C THR A 176 -22.58 10.70 13.68
N GLU A 177 -22.48 10.43 12.37
CA GLU A 177 -22.50 9.07 11.84
C GLU A 177 -21.34 8.26 12.42
N ILE A 178 -20.09 8.76 12.36
CA ILE A 178 -18.93 8.07 12.92
C ILE A 178 -19.12 7.77 14.42
N ASP A 179 -19.63 8.73 15.19
CA ASP A 179 -19.80 8.59 16.64
C ASP A 179 -20.85 7.53 17.05
N GLN A 180 -21.85 7.30 16.20
CA GLN A 180 -22.89 6.29 16.42
C GLN A 180 -22.36 4.85 16.30
N HIS A 181 -21.25 4.65 15.59
CA HIS A 181 -20.65 3.32 15.44
C HIS A 181 -19.90 2.87 16.71
N PRO A 182 -19.81 1.54 16.96
CA PRO A 182 -18.98 0.99 18.02
C PRO A 182 -17.51 1.43 17.93
N GLU A 183 -16.83 1.56 19.08
CA GLU A 183 -15.45 2.07 19.17
C GLU A 183 -14.45 1.39 18.24
N HIS A 184 -14.57 0.07 18.06
CA HIS A 184 -13.68 -0.71 17.21
C HIS A 184 -13.82 -0.36 15.71
N TRP A 185 -15.00 0.10 15.27
CA TRP A 185 -15.22 0.55 13.89
C TRP A 185 -14.95 2.03 13.68
N ARG A 186 -15.08 2.88 14.70
CA ARG A 186 -14.81 4.33 14.57
C ARG A 186 -13.45 4.61 13.96
N LYS A 187 -12.43 3.82 14.30
CA LYS A 187 -11.08 3.98 13.75
C LYS A 187 -10.99 3.64 12.26
N ALA A 188 -11.63 2.56 11.83
CA ALA A 188 -11.70 2.17 10.42
C ALA A 188 -12.48 3.20 9.58
N LEU A 189 -13.57 3.73 10.14
CA LEU A 189 -14.36 4.80 9.54
C LEU A 189 -13.57 6.11 9.47
N SER A 190 -12.91 6.51 10.57
CA SER A 190 -12.06 7.71 10.62
C SER A 190 -10.89 7.66 9.63
N ALA A 191 -10.28 6.49 9.42
CA ALA A 191 -9.22 6.30 8.42
C ALA A 191 -9.75 6.34 6.97
N THR A 192 -11.05 6.09 6.78
CA THR A 192 -11.70 6.11 5.47
C THR A 192 -12.36 7.47 5.17
N HIS A 193 -12.70 8.21 6.21
CA HIS A 193 -13.28 9.55 6.19
C HIS A 193 -12.35 10.56 5.49
N SER A 194 -12.93 11.42 4.66
CA SER A 194 -12.23 12.54 4.04
C SER A 194 -12.45 13.83 4.79
N LEU A 195 -11.39 14.61 4.91
CA LEU A 195 -11.41 15.97 5.48
C LEU A 195 -11.93 17.03 4.49
N ALA A 196 -12.38 16.64 3.29
CA ALA A 196 -12.87 17.58 2.27
C ALA A 196 -14.02 18.48 2.73
N PRO A 197 -15.09 17.99 3.41
CA PRO A 197 -16.17 18.87 3.88
C PRO A 197 -15.68 19.93 4.86
N ALA A 198 -14.80 19.54 5.79
CA ALA A 198 -14.23 20.42 6.80
C ALA A 198 -13.29 21.48 6.18
N ASP A 199 -12.46 21.10 5.19
CA ASP A 199 -11.61 22.04 4.45
C ASP A 199 -12.45 23.06 3.66
N CYS A 200 -13.48 22.59 2.94
CA CYS A 200 -14.43 23.44 2.24
C CYS A 200 -15.15 24.40 3.20
N LEU A 201 -15.61 23.91 4.36
CA LEU A 201 -16.25 24.72 5.39
C LEU A 201 -15.31 25.79 5.94
N GLY A 202 -14.09 25.41 6.34
CA GLY A 202 -13.10 26.34 6.88
C GLY A 202 -12.77 27.47 5.91
N ARG A 203 -12.65 27.16 4.62
CA ARG A 203 -12.43 28.17 3.57
C ARG A 203 -13.65 29.08 3.37
N MET A 204 -14.86 28.52 3.40
CA MET A 204 -16.11 29.29 3.34
C MET A 204 -16.27 30.23 4.54
N GLU A 205 -15.83 29.84 5.73
CA GLU A 205 -15.83 30.72 6.90
C GLU A 205 -14.88 31.90 6.74
N VAL A 206 -13.67 31.66 6.22
CA VAL A 206 -12.71 32.74 5.92
C VAL A 206 -13.29 33.71 4.91
N LEU A 207 -13.89 33.20 3.83
CA LEU A 207 -14.53 34.02 2.80
C LEU A 207 -15.69 34.85 3.35
N SER A 208 -16.56 34.24 4.15
CA SER A 208 -17.67 34.93 4.81
C SER A 208 -17.17 36.10 5.67
N ARG A 209 -16.10 35.90 6.45
CA ARG A 209 -15.48 36.95 7.28
C ARG A 209 -14.90 38.08 6.43
N LEU A 210 -14.24 37.77 5.31
CA LEU A 210 -13.69 38.76 4.39
C LEU A 210 -14.82 39.59 3.75
N PHE A 211 -15.90 38.94 3.33
CA PHE A 211 -17.06 39.62 2.72
C PHE A 211 -17.71 40.62 3.68
N LEU A 212 -17.83 40.27 4.97
CA LEU A 212 -18.30 41.15 6.04
C LEU A 212 -17.36 42.34 6.29
N LYS A 213 -16.04 42.11 6.25
CA LYS A 213 -15.01 43.14 6.55
C LYS A 213 -14.90 44.22 5.47
N TYR A 214 -15.07 43.86 4.20
CA TYR A 214 -14.86 44.78 3.06
C TYR A 214 -16.15 45.45 2.53
N LYS A 215 -17.23 45.49 3.33
CA LYS A 215 -18.49 46.24 3.04
C LYS A 215 -18.92 46.16 1.56
N GLU A 216 -19.03 44.97 0.99
CA GLU A 216 -19.56 44.74 -0.37
C GLU A 216 -18.76 45.40 -1.52
N THR A 217 -17.65 46.08 -1.24
CA THR A 217 -16.68 46.49 -2.27
C THR A 217 -15.90 45.25 -2.71
N ILE A 218 -16.51 44.48 -3.60
CA ILE A 218 -15.86 43.40 -4.35
C ILE A 218 -14.87 44.05 -5.33
N ALA A 219 -13.73 44.54 -4.82
CA ALA A 219 -12.51 44.54 -5.62
C ALA A 219 -12.13 43.06 -5.82
N PRO A 220 -11.78 42.65 -7.05
CA PRO A 220 -11.85 41.27 -7.50
C PRO A 220 -10.78 40.43 -6.81
N PHE A 221 -11.09 39.92 -5.63
CA PHE A 221 -10.73 38.54 -5.35
C PHE A 221 -11.36 37.75 -6.48
N ASP A 222 -10.59 36.91 -7.17
CA ASP A 222 -11.09 35.98 -8.18
C ASP A 222 -12.20 35.11 -7.55
N SER A 223 -13.42 35.63 -7.48
CA SER A 223 -14.57 34.98 -6.87
C SER A 223 -14.98 33.74 -7.67
N LEU A 224 -14.44 33.61 -8.88
CA LEU A 224 -14.46 32.40 -9.69
C LEU A 224 -13.45 31.36 -9.19
N SER A 225 -12.25 31.76 -8.74
CA SER A 225 -11.20 30.82 -8.33
C SER A 225 -11.60 29.94 -7.15
N TRP A 226 -12.31 30.48 -6.16
CA TRP A 226 -12.75 29.68 -5.00
C TRP A 226 -13.94 28.78 -5.32
N LEU A 227 -14.84 29.20 -6.22
CA LEU A 227 -15.92 28.34 -6.70
C LEU A 227 -15.37 27.20 -7.52
N ILE A 228 -14.44 27.49 -8.43
CA ILE A 228 -13.69 26.47 -9.18
C ILE A 228 -13.01 25.51 -8.21
N PHE A 229 -12.37 26.01 -7.15
CA PHE A 229 -11.77 25.16 -6.12
C PHE A 229 -12.81 24.27 -5.42
N LEU A 230 -13.95 24.83 -4.98
CA LEU A 230 -15.00 24.03 -4.33
C LEU A 230 -15.55 22.98 -5.29
N GLU A 231 -15.76 23.35 -6.55
CA GLU A 231 -16.23 22.48 -7.62
C GLU A 231 -15.30 21.29 -7.84
N GLU A 232 -14.03 21.58 -8.04
CA GLU A 232 -12.99 20.59 -8.20
C GLU A 232 -12.90 19.69 -6.95
N ARG A 233 -12.91 20.29 -5.76
CA ARG A 233 -12.76 19.54 -4.51
C ARG A 233 -13.93 18.59 -4.25
N TYR A 234 -15.18 19.04 -4.41
CA TYR A 234 -16.33 18.16 -4.18
C TYR A 234 -16.45 17.08 -5.27
N ARG A 235 -16.11 17.39 -6.53
CA ARG A 235 -16.12 16.39 -7.61
C ARG A 235 -15.07 15.32 -7.39
N ASN A 236 -13.85 15.72 -7.02
CA ASN A 236 -12.78 14.77 -6.71
C ASN A 236 -13.17 13.88 -5.52
N GLU A 237 -13.82 14.46 -4.50
CA GLU A 237 -14.30 13.70 -3.35
C GLU A 237 -15.37 12.68 -3.72
N LEU A 238 -16.38 13.07 -4.51
CA LEU A 238 -17.41 12.15 -5.00
C LEU A 238 -16.81 11.02 -5.85
N ALA A 239 -15.85 11.35 -6.73
CA ALA A 239 -15.14 10.36 -7.53
C ALA A 239 -14.31 9.40 -6.67
N GLU A 240 -13.65 9.90 -5.62
CA GLU A 240 -12.88 9.07 -4.68
C GLU A 240 -13.80 8.14 -3.86
N ILE A 241 -14.96 8.64 -3.40
CA ILE A 241 -15.98 7.84 -2.72
C ILE A 241 -16.52 6.75 -3.66
N GLU A 242 -16.82 7.09 -4.92
CA GLU A 242 -17.29 6.12 -5.93
C GLU A 242 -16.23 5.07 -6.26
N ALA A 243 -14.96 5.46 -6.41
CA ALA A 243 -13.87 4.53 -6.63
C ALA A 243 -13.72 3.56 -5.45
N LYS A 244 -13.79 4.06 -4.21
CA LYS A 244 -13.75 3.23 -3.00
C LYS A 244 -14.94 2.28 -2.95
N LEU A 245 -16.18 2.75 -3.17
CA LEU A 245 -17.39 1.91 -3.19
C LEU A 245 -17.29 0.80 -4.23
N THR A 246 -16.84 1.13 -5.44
CA THR A 246 -16.62 0.16 -6.51
C THR A 246 -15.62 -0.90 -6.06
N SER A 247 -14.47 -0.50 -5.49
CA SER A 247 -13.46 -1.43 -4.99
C SER A 247 -13.95 -2.38 -3.89
N PHE A 248 -14.84 -1.91 -2.99
CA PHE A 248 -15.39 -2.74 -1.93
C PHE A 248 -16.48 -3.70 -2.45
N ARG A 249 -17.34 -3.25 -3.36
CA ARG A 249 -18.37 -4.10 -4.00
C ARG A 249 -17.76 -5.17 -4.90
N GLU A 250 -16.67 -4.82 -5.57
CA GLU A 250 -15.81 -5.71 -6.35
C GLU A 250 -15.21 -6.82 -5.48
N ARG A 251 -14.76 -6.51 -4.26
CA ARG A 251 -14.27 -7.52 -3.30
C ARG A 251 -15.38 -8.44 -2.77
N GLN A 252 -16.63 -7.98 -2.73
CA GLN A 252 -17.79 -8.76 -2.26
C GLN A 252 -18.43 -9.66 -3.34
N ASN A 253 -18.12 -9.44 -4.62
CA ASN A 253 -18.57 -10.29 -5.73
C ASN A 253 -17.39 -11.09 -6.31
N PRO A 254 -17.19 -12.36 -5.91
CA PRO A 254 -16.06 -13.18 -6.37
C PRO A 254 -16.08 -13.50 -7.88
N SER A 255 -17.12 -13.07 -8.60
CA SER A 255 -17.32 -13.33 -10.03
C SER A 255 -16.59 -12.34 -10.94
N ILE A 256 -16.00 -11.27 -10.39
CA ILE A 256 -15.21 -10.30 -11.13
C ILE A 256 -13.78 -10.42 -10.64
N SER A 257 -12.92 -10.98 -11.48
CA SER A 257 -11.49 -11.17 -11.19
C SER A 257 -10.76 -9.82 -11.26
N ILE A 258 -10.87 -9.00 -10.21
CA ILE A 258 -9.90 -7.94 -9.92
C ILE A 258 -8.55 -8.63 -9.65
N LEU A 259 -7.42 -8.01 -10.01
CA LEU A 259 -6.04 -8.48 -9.78
C LEU A 259 -5.78 -8.96 -8.33
N THR A 260 -6.25 -10.15 -7.99
CA THR A 260 -5.88 -10.98 -6.84
C THR A 260 -5.04 -12.16 -7.28
N GLU A 261 -4.90 -12.39 -8.59
CA GLU A 261 -3.92 -13.31 -9.16
C GLU A 261 -2.51 -12.86 -8.80
N THR A 262 -1.65 -13.80 -8.42
CA THR A 262 -0.23 -13.53 -8.24
C THR A 262 0.36 -12.97 -9.53
N PRO A 263 1.17 -11.90 -9.46
CA PRO A 263 1.79 -11.35 -10.66
C PRO A 263 2.70 -12.40 -11.27
N THR A 264 2.61 -12.55 -12.59
CA THR A 264 3.56 -13.37 -13.34
C THR A 264 4.97 -12.78 -13.26
N LEU A 265 5.99 -13.57 -13.60
CA LEU A 265 7.37 -13.10 -13.70
C LEU A 265 7.47 -11.86 -14.61
N TYR A 266 6.78 -11.87 -15.75
CA TYR A 266 6.85 -10.80 -16.76
C TYR A 266 6.14 -9.53 -16.31
N GLN A 267 4.99 -9.66 -15.65
CA GLN A 267 4.31 -8.52 -15.01
C GLN A 267 5.20 -7.88 -13.95
N SER A 268 5.85 -8.71 -13.13
CA SER A 268 6.81 -8.24 -12.12
C SER A 268 7.96 -7.45 -12.76
N LEU A 269 8.58 -8.00 -13.80
CA LEU A 269 9.67 -7.34 -14.53
C LEU A 269 9.20 -6.05 -15.24
N LEU A 270 7.97 -6.00 -15.77
CA LEU A 270 7.40 -4.80 -16.37
C LEU A 270 7.24 -3.68 -15.33
N HIS A 271 6.67 -3.97 -14.17
CA HIS A 271 6.55 -3.01 -13.07
C HIS A 271 7.91 -2.40 -12.67
N LEU A 272 8.91 -3.26 -12.47
CA LEU A 272 10.26 -2.82 -12.11
C LEU A 272 10.91 -1.97 -13.21
N SER A 273 10.68 -2.34 -14.48
CA SER A 273 11.17 -1.61 -15.64
C SER A 273 10.56 -0.22 -15.76
N LEU A 274 9.25 -0.09 -15.50
CA LEU A 274 8.55 1.20 -15.51
C LEU A 274 9.07 2.13 -14.41
N ILE A 275 9.35 1.59 -13.22
CA ILE A 275 9.95 2.35 -12.13
C ILE A 275 11.35 2.83 -12.49
N LEU A 276 12.18 1.93 -13.01
CA LEU A 276 13.54 2.26 -13.40
C LEU A 276 13.55 3.34 -14.49
N LEU A 277 12.73 3.19 -15.54
CA LEU A 277 12.63 4.17 -16.62
C LEU A 277 11.94 5.47 -16.16
N GLY A 278 11.06 5.41 -15.17
CA GLY A 278 10.44 6.57 -14.53
C GLY A 278 11.40 7.43 -13.72
N SER A 279 12.58 6.90 -13.37
CA SER A 279 13.64 7.66 -12.70
C SER A 279 14.36 8.64 -13.64
N ASP A 280 14.39 8.35 -14.95
CA ASP A 280 15.02 9.22 -15.95
C ASP A 280 14.30 10.57 -16.09
N THR A 281 15.07 11.60 -16.45
CA THR A 281 14.52 12.94 -16.70
C THR A 281 13.48 12.90 -17.83
N ALA A 282 12.50 13.82 -17.82
CA ALA A 282 11.46 13.88 -18.85
C ALA A 282 12.04 13.91 -20.27
N ILE A 283 13.13 14.66 -20.49
CA ILE A 283 13.80 14.76 -21.79
C ILE A 283 14.37 13.41 -22.24
N VAL A 284 15.03 12.67 -21.34
CA VAL A 284 15.57 11.34 -21.64
C VAL A 284 14.46 10.35 -21.98
N ARG A 285 13.34 10.39 -21.24
CA ARG A 285 12.18 9.51 -21.50
C ARG A 285 11.55 9.78 -22.86
N THR A 286 11.41 11.06 -23.24
CA THR A 286 10.86 11.45 -24.56
C THR A 286 11.76 11.02 -25.71
N VAL A 287 13.08 11.12 -25.57
CA VAL A 287 14.03 10.78 -26.65
C VAL A 287 14.18 9.28 -26.85
N ARG A 288 14.12 8.49 -25.78
CA ARG A 288 14.36 7.04 -25.86
C ARG A 288 13.13 6.23 -26.25
N GLU A 289 11.92 6.76 -26.05
CA GLU A 289 10.64 6.04 -26.20
C GLU A 289 10.60 4.69 -25.44
N ASP A 290 11.53 4.48 -24.51
CA ASP A 290 11.76 3.20 -23.86
C ASP A 290 10.58 2.71 -23.02
N PRO A 291 9.87 3.56 -22.26
CA PRO A 291 8.64 3.15 -21.58
C PRO A 291 7.58 2.63 -22.55
N VAL A 292 7.37 3.30 -23.68
CA VAL A 292 6.41 2.90 -24.72
C VAL A 292 6.83 1.57 -25.35
N ARG A 293 8.13 1.42 -25.63
CA ARG A 293 8.70 0.19 -26.20
C ARG A 293 8.54 -1.00 -25.27
N VAL A 294 8.89 -0.88 -24.00
CA VAL A 294 8.82 -1.99 -23.03
C VAL A 294 7.37 -2.40 -22.76
N VAL A 295 6.45 -1.45 -22.68
CA VAL A 295 5.01 -1.72 -22.47
C VAL A 295 4.41 -2.49 -23.65
N SER A 296 4.88 -2.22 -24.87
CA SER A 296 4.41 -2.87 -26.10
C SER A 296 4.91 -4.32 -26.30
N TRP A 297 5.86 -4.79 -25.49
CA TRP A 297 6.42 -6.14 -25.61
C TRP A 297 5.34 -7.21 -25.44
N GLN A 298 5.34 -8.18 -26.36
CA GLN A 298 4.46 -9.33 -26.27
C GLN A 298 5.04 -10.36 -25.29
N HIS A 299 4.22 -11.31 -24.84
CA HIS A 299 4.67 -12.41 -23.98
C HIS A 299 5.93 -13.11 -24.51
N ALA A 300 5.99 -13.38 -25.82
CA ALA A 300 7.14 -14.01 -26.46
C ALA A 300 8.42 -13.15 -26.42
N ASP A 301 8.30 -11.82 -26.31
CA ASP A 301 9.46 -10.94 -26.16
C ASP A 301 10.02 -11.03 -24.73
N TRP A 302 9.14 -11.01 -23.72
CA TRP A 302 9.52 -11.20 -22.32
C TRP A 302 10.20 -12.56 -22.08
N GLU A 303 9.61 -13.62 -22.62
CA GLU A 303 10.16 -14.98 -22.57
C GLU A 303 11.55 -15.03 -23.20
N ARG A 304 11.71 -14.53 -24.44
CA ARG A 304 13.02 -14.49 -25.13
C ARG A 304 14.08 -13.73 -24.36
N LYS A 305 13.70 -12.63 -23.69
CA LYS A 305 14.61 -11.83 -22.85
C LYS A 305 15.02 -12.57 -21.59
N CYS A 306 14.09 -13.21 -20.90
CA CYS A 306 14.37 -14.02 -19.72
C CYS A 306 15.24 -15.24 -20.06
N GLU A 307 14.93 -15.95 -21.14
CA GLU A 307 15.76 -17.07 -21.61
C GLU A 307 17.19 -16.64 -21.94
N ARG A 308 17.37 -15.44 -22.49
CA ARG A 308 18.70 -14.89 -22.77
C ARG A 308 19.44 -14.61 -21.46
N ALA A 309 18.78 -14.01 -20.48
CA ALA A 309 19.34 -13.74 -19.16
C ALA A 309 19.74 -15.03 -18.43
N ASP A 310 18.91 -16.08 -18.49
CA ASP A 310 19.20 -17.39 -17.90
C ASP A 310 20.43 -18.07 -18.55
N LYS A 311 20.78 -17.69 -19.79
CA LYS A 311 21.90 -18.22 -20.58
C LYS A 311 23.15 -17.33 -20.59
N PHE A 312 23.23 -16.29 -19.75
CA PHE A 312 24.41 -15.44 -19.64
C PHE A 312 25.68 -16.24 -19.32
N SER A 313 26.74 -15.95 -20.07
CA SER A 313 28.10 -16.40 -19.81
C SER A 313 28.74 -15.60 -18.66
N ASP A 314 29.85 -16.09 -18.13
CA ASP A 314 30.59 -15.35 -17.08
C ASP A 314 31.09 -13.98 -17.59
N ASP A 315 31.43 -13.88 -18.88
CA ASP A 315 31.81 -12.62 -19.52
C ASP A 315 30.63 -11.63 -19.63
N ASP A 316 29.40 -12.12 -19.85
CA ASP A 316 28.20 -11.26 -19.86
C ASP A 316 27.95 -10.65 -18.48
N TYR A 317 28.13 -11.45 -17.42
CA TYR A 317 28.01 -10.97 -16.04
C TYR A 317 29.11 -9.96 -15.69
N GLU A 318 30.34 -10.19 -16.15
CA GLU A 318 31.45 -9.27 -15.94
C GLU A 318 31.20 -7.94 -16.68
N GLY A 319 30.74 -8.01 -17.94
CA GLY A 319 30.37 -6.82 -18.72
C GLY A 319 29.23 -6.03 -18.07
N LEU A 320 28.22 -6.70 -17.52
CA LEU A 320 27.14 -6.05 -16.78
C LEU A 320 27.62 -5.46 -15.46
N ALA A 321 28.50 -6.14 -14.72
CA ALA A 321 29.08 -5.62 -13.49
C ALA A 321 29.86 -4.33 -13.76
N LEU A 322 30.71 -4.31 -14.80
CA LEU A 322 31.44 -3.12 -15.22
C LEU A 322 30.51 -1.96 -15.62
N ALA A 323 29.38 -2.26 -16.26
CA ALA A 323 28.40 -1.23 -16.64
C ALA A 323 27.62 -0.67 -15.44
N LEU A 324 27.43 -1.48 -14.38
CA LEU A 324 26.63 -1.11 -13.21
C LEU A 324 27.45 -0.49 -12.07
N GLN A 325 28.75 -0.78 -11.99
CA GLN A 325 29.60 -0.37 -10.86
C GLN A 325 29.65 1.16 -10.64
N ASP A 326 29.48 1.94 -11.71
CA ASP A 326 29.60 3.40 -11.68
C ASP A 326 28.35 4.09 -11.09
N PHE A 327 27.25 3.36 -10.90
CA PHE A 327 26.04 3.91 -10.29
C PHE A 327 26.14 3.93 -8.76
N SER A 328 25.65 5.01 -8.16
CA SER A 328 25.77 5.29 -6.72
C SER A 328 25.17 4.20 -5.83
N CYS A 329 24.09 3.54 -6.27
CA CYS A 329 23.47 2.43 -5.55
C CYS A 329 24.38 1.18 -5.43
N PHE A 330 25.46 1.11 -6.21
CA PHE A 330 26.52 0.09 -6.09
C PHE A 330 27.81 0.64 -5.48
N GLY A 331 27.89 1.93 -5.11
CA GLY A 331 29.15 2.59 -4.72
C GLY A 331 29.86 1.99 -3.49
N ASN A 332 29.14 1.25 -2.65
CA ASN A 332 29.68 0.54 -1.48
C ASN A 332 30.00 -0.94 -1.76
N LEU A 333 29.86 -1.40 -3.01
CA LEU A 333 30.03 -2.78 -3.43
C LEU A 333 31.22 -2.89 -4.38
N GLN A 334 32.10 -3.86 -4.12
CA GLN A 334 33.00 -4.34 -5.17
C GLN A 334 32.19 -5.27 -6.09
N LEU A 335 31.54 -4.67 -7.08
CA LEU A 335 30.69 -5.39 -8.01
C LEU A 335 31.56 -6.21 -8.98
N THR A 336 31.46 -7.53 -8.88
CA THR A 336 32.13 -8.49 -9.78
C THR A 336 31.08 -9.28 -10.55
N GLY A 337 31.43 -9.85 -11.72
CA GLY A 337 30.52 -10.69 -12.48
C GLY A 337 30.01 -11.88 -11.66
N ALA A 338 30.86 -12.48 -10.81
CA ALA A 338 30.45 -13.56 -9.91
C ALA A 338 29.39 -13.12 -8.88
N LEU A 339 29.60 -11.95 -8.24
CA LEU A 339 28.65 -11.40 -7.27
C LEU A 339 27.31 -11.06 -7.95
N LEU A 340 27.36 -10.41 -9.12
CA LEU A 340 26.18 -10.06 -9.89
C LEU A 340 25.42 -11.31 -10.35
N LYS A 341 26.12 -12.37 -10.76
CA LYS A 341 25.55 -13.67 -11.13
C LYS A 341 24.80 -14.32 -9.98
N SER A 342 25.39 -14.36 -8.78
CA SER A 342 24.68 -14.88 -7.59
C SER A 342 23.45 -14.05 -7.26
N GLN A 343 23.57 -12.72 -7.33
CA GLN A 343 22.47 -11.82 -7.01
C GLN A 343 21.32 -11.95 -8.01
N LEU A 344 21.60 -11.92 -9.31
CA LEU A 344 20.57 -12.04 -10.34
C LEU A 344 19.82 -13.37 -10.23
N LYS A 345 20.53 -14.48 -9.99
CA LYS A 345 19.90 -15.79 -9.79
C LYS A 345 18.97 -15.82 -8.57
N ALA A 346 19.39 -15.22 -7.46
CA ALA A 346 18.56 -15.11 -6.26
C ALA A 346 17.30 -14.25 -6.51
N LEU A 347 17.46 -13.10 -7.18
CA LEU A 347 16.35 -12.20 -7.48
C LEU A 347 15.35 -12.81 -8.47
N MET A 348 15.82 -13.45 -9.55
CA MET A 348 14.96 -14.14 -10.51
C MET A 348 14.21 -15.31 -9.87
N ALA A 349 14.87 -16.08 -9.00
CA ALA A 349 14.20 -17.15 -8.25
C ALA A 349 13.09 -16.60 -7.33
N ARG A 350 13.29 -15.43 -6.71
CA ARG A 350 12.25 -14.77 -5.89
C ARG A 350 11.04 -14.35 -6.71
N LEU A 351 11.25 -13.73 -7.86
CA LEU A 351 10.14 -13.35 -8.74
C LEU A 351 9.39 -14.58 -9.28
N ARG A 352 10.12 -15.65 -9.61
CA ARG A 352 9.52 -16.93 -10.01
C ARG A 352 8.74 -17.59 -8.88
N ALA A 353 9.21 -17.49 -7.63
CA ALA A 353 8.48 -17.99 -6.47
C ALA A 353 7.21 -17.18 -6.18
N LEU A 354 7.26 -15.85 -6.35
CA LEU A 354 6.09 -14.96 -6.29
C LEU A 354 5.05 -15.33 -7.36
N ALA A 355 5.51 -15.67 -8.56
CA ALA A 355 4.68 -16.15 -9.67
C ALA A 355 4.24 -17.62 -9.53
N HIS A 356 4.62 -18.31 -8.45
CA HIS A 356 4.37 -19.74 -8.24
C HIS A 356 4.95 -20.67 -9.32
N GLU A 357 5.96 -20.22 -10.06
CA GLU A 357 6.64 -21.02 -11.11
C GLU A 357 7.62 -22.04 -10.53
N ILE A 358 8.10 -21.82 -9.29
CA ILE A 358 9.02 -22.73 -8.60
C ILE A 358 8.53 -23.04 -7.18
N VAL A 359 8.75 -24.29 -6.78
CA VAL A 359 8.49 -24.78 -5.42
C VAL A 359 9.81 -25.36 -4.91
N GLY A 360 10.61 -24.55 -4.23
CA GLY A 360 11.94 -24.95 -3.78
C GLY A 360 12.64 -23.87 -2.96
N PRO A 361 13.80 -24.20 -2.35
CA PRO A 361 14.56 -23.23 -1.57
C PRO A 361 15.01 -22.07 -2.46
N ILE A 362 14.60 -20.87 -2.09
CA ILE A 362 14.98 -19.64 -2.80
C ILE A 362 16.42 -19.31 -2.43
N PRO A 363 17.33 -19.12 -3.39
CA PRO A 363 18.70 -18.70 -3.10
C PRO A 363 18.72 -17.38 -2.33
N THR A 364 19.64 -17.29 -1.37
CA THR A 364 19.87 -16.07 -0.60
C THR A 364 20.41 -14.97 -1.50
N LYS A 365 19.82 -13.77 -1.40
CA LYS A 365 20.34 -12.54 -2.00
C LYS A 365 21.35 -11.90 -1.04
N ASP A 366 22.29 -11.16 -1.57
CA ASP A 366 23.19 -10.32 -0.77
C ASP A 366 22.46 -9.05 -0.33
N ASP A 367 22.33 -8.86 0.98
CA ASP A 367 21.61 -7.74 1.59
C ASP A 367 22.34 -6.41 1.50
N ARG A 368 23.60 -6.41 1.04
CA ARG A 368 24.32 -5.16 0.74
C ARG A 368 23.79 -4.47 -0.53
N PHE A 369 23.03 -5.18 -1.37
CA PHE A 369 22.33 -4.57 -2.50
C PHE A 369 21.07 -3.87 -2.01
N SER A 370 20.99 -2.55 -2.24
CA SER A 370 19.76 -1.79 -2.03
C SER A 370 18.63 -2.25 -2.95
N VAL A 371 17.39 -1.85 -2.66
CA VAL A 371 16.25 -2.12 -3.54
C VAL A 371 16.50 -1.57 -4.94
N THR A 372 17.03 -0.35 -5.05
CA THR A 372 17.42 0.26 -6.32
C THR A 372 18.47 -0.58 -7.05
N ALA A 373 19.50 -1.08 -6.36
CA ALA A 373 20.51 -1.95 -6.96
C ALA A 373 19.91 -3.29 -7.44
N ASN A 374 18.94 -3.86 -6.71
CA ASN A 374 18.23 -5.07 -7.11
C ASN A 374 17.36 -4.85 -8.36
N ILE A 375 16.64 -3.72 -8.42
CA ILE A 375 15.85 -3.33 -9.61
C ILE A 375 16.77 -3.18 -10.82
N MET A 376 17.88 -2.45 -10.68
CA MET A 376 18.85 -2.28 -11.76
C MET A 376 19.46 -3.60 -12.21
N THR A 377 19.77 -4.51 -11.27
CA THR A 377 20.27 -5.86 -11.58
C THR A 377 19.27 -6.66 -12.42
N LEU A 378 17.98 -6.64 -12.05
CA LEU A 378 16.93 -7.35 -12.78
C LEU A 378 16.68 -6.74 -14.17
N CYS A 379 16.50 -5.42 -14.25
CA CYS A 379 16.19 -4.75 -15.51
C CYS A 379 17.35 -4.79 -16.51
N SER A 380 18.60 -4.63 -16.06
CA SER A 380 19.77 -4.70 -16.94
C SER A 380 19.93 -6.08 -17.58
N SER A 381 19.56 -7.16 -16.87
CA SER A 381 19.61 -8.53 -17.40
C SER A 381 18.68 -8.75 -18.60
N ILE A 382 17.57 -8.00 -18.68
CA ILE A 382 16.66 -8.01 -19.84
C ILE A 382 16.93 -6.88 -20.83
N GLY A 383 18.00 -6.11 -20.61
CA GLY A 383 18.49 -5.06 -21.50
C GLY A 383 17.78 -3.72 -21.31
N ILE A 384 17.31 -3.42 -20.11
CA ILE A 384 16.67 -2.15 -19.74
C ILE A 384 17.62 -1.40 -18.80
N PHE A 385 17.99 -0.17 -19.19
CA PHE A 385 18.95 0.66 -18.48
C PHE A 385 18.38 2.07 -18.29
N ALA A 386 18.47 2.61 -17.08
CA ALA A 386 18.26 4.04 -16.80
C ALA A 386 19.59 4.80 -16.87
N ILE A 387 19.51 6.09 -17.20
CA ILE A 387 20.66 6.99 -17.23
C ILE A 387 20.89 7.61 -15.84
N THR A 388 19.82 7.89 -15.09
CA THR A 388 19.91 8.57 -13.78
C THR A 388 19.02 7.93 -12.71
N PRO A 389 19.34 6.72 -12.22
CA PRO A 389 18.59 6.11 -11.12
C PRO A 389 18.77 6.96 -9.84
N LEU A 390 17.67 7.41 -9.24
CA LEU A 390 17.68 8.16 -7.97
C LEU A 390 17.93 7.24 -6.78
N ASP A 391 18.66 7.74 -5.78
CA ASP A 391 19.11 6.95 -4.64
C ASP A 391 18.06 6.68 -3.55
N ASP A 392 17.02 7.51 -3.33
CA ASP A 392 16.30 7.43 -2.05
C ASP A 392 14.75 7.47 -2.06
N GLU A 393 14.07 7.64 -3.20
CA GLU A 393 12.59 7.72 -3.20
C GLU A 393 11.92 6.92 -4.33
N LEU A 394 11.89 5.60 -4.18
CA LEU A 394 11.05 4.70 -5.00
C LEU A 394 9.54 4.89 -4.72
N HIS A 395 9.18 5.60 -3.65
CA HIS A 395 7.80 5.66 -3.14
C HIS A 395 6.86 6.65 -3.84
N HIS A 396 7.33 7.49 -4.77
CA HIS A 396 6.52 8.63 -5.24
C HIS A 396 6.46 8.85 -6.76
N LYS A 397 6.88 7.88 -7.59
CA LYS A 397 6.97 8.12 -9.04
C LYS A 397 6.07 7.24 -9.87
N GLY A 398 4.89 7.78 -10.17
CA GLY A 398 4.09 7.48 -11.34
C GLY A 398 2.91 6.54 -11.07
N ASP A 399 1.71 7.06 -11.26
CA ASP A 399 0.54 6.24 -11.50
C ASP A 399 0.67 5.64 -12.91
N TYR A 400 1.16 4.41 -12.97
CA TYR A 400 1.35 3.68 -14.23
C TYR A 400 0.13 2.84 -14.61
N ALA A 401 -1.01 2.94 -13.92
CA ALA A 401 -2.19 2.13 -14.23
C ALA A 401 -2.61 2.28 -15.70
N VAL A 402 -2.66 3.51 -16.19
CA VAL A 402 -2.97 3.84 -17.61
C VAL A 402 -1.90 3.32 -18.58
N ILE A 403 -0.65 3.20 -18.14
CA ILE A 403 0.42 2.64 -18.98
C ILE A 403 0.31 1.11 -19.04
N LEU A 404 -0.06 0.48 -17.93
CA LEU A 404 -0.24 -0.97 -17.87
C LEU A 404 -1.45 -1.44 -18.67
N THR A 405 -2.51 -0.63 -18.82
CA THR A 405 -3.69 -0.98 -19.63
C THR A 405 -3.34 -1.16 -21.10
N GLU A 406 -2.29 -0.49 -21.56
CA GLU A 406 -1.78 -0.61 -22.93
C GLU A 406 -0.88 -1.85 -23.11
N SER A 407 -0.49 -2.54 -22.03
CA SER A 407 0.39 -3.69 -22.12
C SER A 407 -0.38 -4.96 -22.52
N PRO A 408 0.14 -5.76 -23.48
CA PRO A 408 -0.39 -7.08 -23.79
C PRO A 408 -0.45 -8.04 -22.59
N LEU A 409 0.41 -7.84 -21.58
CA LEU A 409 0.45 -8.67 -20.36
C LEU A 409 -0.79 -8.51 -19.47
N TYR A 410 -1.50 -7.38 -19.59
CA TYR A 410 -2.71 -7.11 -18.82
C TYR A 410 -3.98 -7.11 -19.68
N ARG A 411 -3.91 -7.66 -20.90
CA ARG A 411 -5.08 -7.73 -21.79
C ARG A 411 -6.23 -8.48 -21.12
N GLY A 412 -7.37 -7.82 -21.00
CA GLY A 412 -8.58 -8.39 -20.38
C GLY A 412 -8.57 -8.38 -18.86
N LYS A 413 -7.60 -7.72 -18.22
CA LYS A 413 -7.58 -7.45 -16.78
C LYS A 413 -8.08 -6.04 -16.51
N ASP A 414 -8.93 -5.88 -15.50
CA ASP A 414 -9.29 -4.55 -14.98
C ASP A 414 -8.14 -4.01 -14.13
N ILE A 415 -7.49 -2.96 -14.63
CA ILE A 415 -6.36 -2.32 -13.97
C ILE A 415 -6.85 -1.07 -13.25
N THR A 416 -6.71 -1.08 -11.94
CA THR A 416 -6.97 0.08 -11.09
C THR A 416 -5.66 0.64 -10.54
N ILE A 417 -5.68 1.91 -10.15
CA ILE A 417 -4.54 2.60 -9.52
C ILE A 417 -4.12 1.85 -8.25
N ASP A 418 -5.10 1.47 -7.43
CA ASP A 418 -4.84 0.78 -6.16
C ASP A 418 -4.38 -0.66 -6.38
N GLY A 419 -4.95 -1.39 -7.35
CA GLY A 419 -4.49 -2.73 -7.71
C GLY A 419 -3.04 -2.73 -8.22
N THR A 420 -2.69 -1.74 -9.04
CA THR A 420 -1.33 -1.52 -9.56
C THR A 420 -0.33 -1.25 -8.43
N LYS A 421 -0.72 -0.41 -7.45
CA LYS A 421 0.10 -0.12 -6.27
C LYS A 421 0.28 -1.35 -5.39
N ASP A 422 -0.79 -2.11 -5.15
CA ASP A 422 -0.74 -3.33 -4.35
C ASP A 422 0.15 -4.40 -4.98
N GLU A 423 0.04 -4.61 -6.30
CA GLU A 423 0.90 -5.55 -7.05
C GLU A 423 2.37 -5.13 -6.96
N LEU A 424 2.66 -3.85 -7.20
CA LEU A 424 4.01 -3.32 -7.08
C LEU A 424 4.57 -3.47 -5.66
N ASN A 425 3.79 -3.14 -4.64
CA ASN A 425 4.22 -3.27 -3.24
C ASN A 425 4.54 -4.73 -2.89
N ARG A 426 3.80 -5.70 -3.43
CA ARG A 426 4.11 -7.13 -3.27
C ARG A 426 5.44 -7.48 -3.93
N ILE A 427 5.68 -7.01 -5.16
CA ILE A 427 6.93 -7.25 -5.88
C ILE A 427 8.12 -6.68 -5.10
N LEU A 428 8.04 -5.42 -4.65
CA LEU A 428 9.11 -4.78 -3.89
C LEU A 428 9.40 -5.49 -2.56
N ALA A 429 8.36 -5.91 -1.84
CA ALA A 429 8.52 -6.66 -0.60
C ALA A 429 9.31 -7.97 -0.80
N TYR A 430 9.10 -8.68 -1.92
CA TYR A 430 9.86 -9.90 -2.27
C TYR A 430 11.33 -9.63 -2.61
N LEU A 431 11.65 -8.44 -3.11
CA LEU A 431 13.01 -7.99 -3.36
C LEU A 431 13.72 -7.51 -2.09
N GLU A 432 12.97 -7.04 -1.08
CA GLU A 432 13.48 -6.60 0.21
C GLU A 432 13.72 -7.75 1.19
N LEU A 433 12.80 -8.72 1.23
CA LEU A 433 12.80 -9.88 2.15
C LEU A 433 14.18 -10.53 2.32
N GLN A 434 14.79 -10.41 3.49
CA GLN A 434 16.05 -11.08 3.82
C GLN A 434 15.85 -12.61 3.87
N CYS A 435 16.84 -13.37 3.41
CA CYS A 435 16.95 -14.79 3.74
C CYS A 435 18.26 -14.95 4.50
N ASP A 436 18.23 -15.12 5.82
CA ASP A 436 19.43 -15.52 6.58
C ASP A 436 19.29 -17.00 6.99
N PRO A 437 20.01 -17.93 6.33
CA PRO A 437 20.06 -19.34 6.75
C PRO A 437 21.17 -19.63 7.78
N GLN A 438 21.99 -18.66 8.23
CA GLN A 438 23.25 -18.99 8.92
C GLN A 438 23.58 -18.28 10.23
N LYS A 439 22.75 -17.39 10.78
CA LYS A 439 23.00 -16.85 12.14
C LYS A 439 22.56 -17.74 13.31
N THR A 440 21.96 -18.91 13.07
CA THR A 440 21.50 -19.79 14.17
C THR A 440 22.52 -20.85 14.64
N TRP A 441 23.67 -21.03 13.98
CA TRP A 441 24.63 -22.05 14.40
C TRP A 441 26.09 -21.65 14.16
N MET A 442 26.67 -20.90 15.10
CA MET A 442 28.08 -21.00 15.50
C MET A 442 28.37 -20.04 16.67
N HIS A 443 28.06 -20.47 17.91
CA HIS A 443 28.91 -20.10 19.04
C HIS A 443 30.00 -21.18 19.15
N PRO A 444 31.30 -20.83 19.15
CA PRO A 444 32.34 -21.78 19.51
C PRO A 444 32.19 -22.12 21.00
N MET A 445 31.99 -23.39 21.31
CA MET A 445 32.38 -23.94 22.61
C MET A 445 33.90 -23.86 22.72
N ILE A 446 34.38 -22.84 23.42
CA ILE A 446 35.66 -22.78 24.14
C ILE A 446 35.31 -21.94 25.39
N GLY A 447 35.33 -22.40 26.63
CA GLY A 447 36.03 -23.49 27.29
C GLY A 447 36.47 -22.93 28.64
N TRP A 448 35.71 -23.20 29.71
CA TRP A 448 36.11 -23.01 31.11
C TRP A 448 35.44 -24.10 31.96
N LEU A 449 36.06 -25.28 31.95
CA LEU A 449 36.53 -26.01 33.12
C LEU A 449 37.50 -27.11 32.66
#